data_AF-A0A7X9DY50-F1
#
_entry.id   AF-A0A7X9DY50-F1
#
_cell.length_a   1.000
_cell.length_b   1.000
_cell.length_c   1.000
_cell.angle_alpha   90.00
_cell.angle_beta   90.00
_cell.angle_gamma   90.00
#
_symmetry.space_group_name_H-M   'P 1'
#
loop_
_entity.id
_entity.type
_entity.pdbx_description
1 polymer ?
#
loop_
_entity_poly.entity_id
_entity_poly.type
_entity_poly.pdbx_seq_one_letter_code
_entity_poly.pdbx_strand_id
1 'polypeptide(L)'
;RVELNCCGIHGMAVEDAGGVIQITETDHPESGGARCSCMCVFDFEISAEGVPAGTVPLRLVREVSDWPEGSGTVFEGNLDLSAGAGFVIISDQPSMWCQQP
;
A
#
# COMPACT_ATOMS: atom_id res chain seq x y z
N ARG A 1 -0.22 -6.06 5.62
CA ARG A 1 1.08 -5.44 5.98
C ARG A 1 1.73 -4.86 4.75
N VAL A 2 2.51 -3.81 4.93
CA VAL A 2 3.31 -3.15 3.90
C VAL A 2 4.74 -2.95 4.40
N GLU A 3 5.73 -3.04 3.51
CA GLU A 3 7.14 -2.75 3.80
C GLU A 3 7.54 -1.42 3.15
N LEU A 4 7.79 -0.41 3.99
CA LEU A 4 8.15 0.96 3.61
C LEU A 4 9.47 1.37 4.28
N ASN A 5 10.09 2.48 3.86
CA ASN A 5 11.27 2.98 4.55
C ASN A 5 10.94 3.24 6.03
N CYS A 6 11.87 2.99 6.96
CA CYS A 6 11.59 3.24 8.37
C CYS A 6 11.48 4.72 8.73
N CYS A 7 12.04 5.61 7.90
CA CYS A 7 12.08 7.04 8.16
C CYS A 7 11.60 7.77 6.91
N GLY A 8 10.36 8.24 6.99
CA GLY A 8 9.69 8.86 5.87
C GLY A 8 8.32 9.36 6.26
N ILE A 9 7.69 10.04 5.31
CA ILE A 9 6.28 10.36 5.39
C ILE A 9 5.54 9.18 4.78
N HIS A 10 4.81 8.47 5.63
CA HIS A 10 4.00 7.33 5.24
C HIS A 10 2.52 7.69 5.25
N GLY A 11 1.77 7.12 4.31
CA GLY A 11 0.35 7.37 4.19
C GLY A 11 -0.34 6.29 3.38
N MET A 12 -1.65 6.21 3.55
CA MET A 12 -2.53 5.47 2.66
C MET A 12 -3.76 6.29 2.31
N ALA A 13 -4.17 6.23 1.05
CA ALA A 13 -5.40 6.82 0.57
C ALA A 13 -6.18 5.79 -0.26
N VAL A 14 -7.50 5.94 -0.32
CA VAL A 14 -8.37 5.10 -1.14
C VAL A 14 -9.32 5.95 -1.96
N GLU A 15 -9.54 5.58 -3.21
CA GLU A 15 -10.45 6.22 -4.13
C GLU A 15 -11.11 5.20 -5.07
N ASP A 16 -12.28 5.57 -5.62
CA ASP A 16 -12.88 4.86 -6.74
C ASP A 16 -12.39 5.49 -8.05
N ALA A 17 -11.50 4.78 -8.74
CA ALA A 17 -10.90 5.19 -10.01
C ALA A 17 -11.64 4.56 -11.21
N GLY A 18 -12.94 4.86 -11.34
CA GLY A 18 -13.75 4.41 -12.48
C GLY A 18 -14.19 2.96 -12.39
N GLY A 19 -14.62 2.54 -11.20
CA GLY A 19 -15.05 1.18 -10.88
C GLY A 19 -13.94 0.28 -10.35
N VAL A 20 -12.70 0.79 -10.25
CA VAL A 20 -11.57 0.13 -9.61
C VAL A 20 -11.27 0.82 -8.29
N ILE A 21 -11.29 0.07 -7.20
CA ILE A 21 -10.87 0.59 -5.91
C ILE A 21 -9.35 0.72 -5.96
N GLN A 22 -8.85 1.95 -5.99
CA GLN A 22 -7.43 2.24 -5.98
C GLN A 22 -7.01 2.63 -4.57
N ILE A 23 -5.99 1.96 -4.06
CA ILE A 23 -5.31 2.28 -2.82
C ILE A 23 -3.92 2.81 -3.18
N THR A 24 -3.57 3.97 -2.64
CA THR A 24 -2.25 4.58 -2.83
C THR A 24 -1.48 4.53 -1.52
N GLU A 25 -0.32 3.87 -1.52
CA GLU A 25 0.68 3.85 -0.46
C GLU A 25 1.70 4.96 -0.68
N THR A 26 1.94 5.79 0.32
CA THR A 26 2.97 6.84 0.26
C THR A 26 4.19 6.40 1.06
N ASP A 27 5.38 6.51 0.46
CA ASP A 27 6.68 6.31 1.13
C ASP A 27 7.68 7.38 0.71
N HIS A 28 7.43 8.61 1.16
CA HIS A 28 8.25 9.77 0.83
C HIS A 28 9.36 10.01 1.86
N PRO A 29 10.47 10.67 1.50
CA PRO A 29 11.46 11.09 2.48
C PRO A 29 10.86 12.18 3.40
N GLU A 30 11.39 12.29 4.62
CA GLU A 30 11.07 13.43 5.50
C GLU A 30 11.72 14.73 4.99
N SER A 31 11.43 15.84 5.68
CA SER A 31 12.02 17.16 5.36
C SER A 31 13.54 17.08 5.22
N GLY A 32 14.09 17.62 4.13
CA GLY A 32 15.51 17.56 3.82
C GLY A 32 15.99 16.28 3.12
N GLY A 33 15.07 15.39 2.72
CA GLY A 33 15.42 14.17 1.97
C GLY A 33 15.88 13.01 2.85
N ALA A 34 15.58 13.07 4.15
CA ALA A 34 16.03 12.04 5.09
C ALA A 34 15.30 10.71 4.85
N ARG A 35 16.09 9.64 4.77
CA ARG A 35 15.66 8.23 4.73
C ARG A 35 16.52 7.40 5.65
N CYS A 36 15.96 6.33 6.20
CA CYS A 36 16.72 5.34 6.94
C CYS A 36 17.27 4.26 6.00
N SER A 37 18.43 3.69 6.34
CA SER A 37 19.02 2.55 5.64
C SER A 37 18.34 1.23 6.02
N CYS A 38 17.02 1.27 6.20
CA CYS A 38 16.25 0.20 6.81
C CYS A 38 14.80 0.26 6.31
N MET A 39 14.25 -0.89 5.94
CA MET A 39 12.83 -1.09 5.65
C MET A 39 12.10 -1.63 6.89
N CYS A 40 10.92 -1.07 7.17
CA CYS A 40 10.08 -1.40 8.31
C CYS A 40 8.73 -1.95 7.85
N VAL A 41 8.15 -2.81 8.68
CA VAL A 41 6.79 -3.32 8.49
C VAL A 41 5.81 -2.36 9.15
N PHE A 42 4.81 -1.96 8.38
CA PHE A 42 3.70 -1.17 8.86
C PHE A 42 2.37 -1.88 8.62
N ASP A 43 1.44 -1.63 9.53
CA ASP A 43 0.03 -1.98 9.38
C ASP A 43 -0.76 -0.67 9.26
N PHE A 44 -1.60 -0.61 8.24
CA PHE A 44 -2.48 0.53 7.95
C PHE A 44 -3.91 0.06 7.96
N GLU A 45 -4.79 0.97 8.38
CA GLU A 45 -6.22 0.84 8.27
C GLU A 45 -6.73 2.08 7.54
N ILE A 46 -7.58 1.86 6.53
CA ILE A 46 -8.26 2.91 5.78
C ILE A 46 -9.74 2.54 5.64
N SER A 47 -10.61 3.54 5.59
CA SER A 47 -12.04 3.34 5.41
C SER A 47 -12.46 3.83 4.03
N ALA A 48 -13.19 2.98 3.31
CA ALA A 48 -13.82 3.33 2.03
C ALA A 48 -15.33 3.18 2.16
N GLU A 49 -16.07 4.20 1.72
CA GLU A 49 -17.53 4.17 1.69
C GLU A 49 -18.02 3.85 0.28
N GLY A 50 -19.23 3.28 0.17
CA GLY A 50 -19.86 3.02 -1.14
C GLY A 50 -19.27 1.84 -1.92
N VAL A 51 -18.39 1.03 -1.31
CA VAL A 51 -17.85 -0.18 -1.95
C VAL A 51 -18.97 -1.22 -2.10
N PRO A 52 -19.28 -1.68 -3.33
CA PRO A 52 -20.36 -2.64 -3.55
C PRO A 52 -20.02 -4.01 -2.95
N ALA A 53 -21.05 -4.73 -2.52
CA ALA A 53 -20.90 -6.12 -2.12
C ALA A 53 -20.59 -7.02 -3.34
N GLY A 54 -19.78 -8.06 -3.13
CA GLY A 54 -19.35 -8.98 -4.18
C GLY A 54 -17.87 -8.83 -4.53
N THR A 55 -17.48 -9.25 -5.73
CA THR A 55 -16.10 -9.17 -6.20
C THR A 55 -15.83 -7.80 -6.82
N VAL A 56 -14.89 -7.05 -6.24
CA VAL A 56 -14.49 -5.72 -6.72
C VAL A 56 -13.06 -5.74 -7.23
N PRO A 57 -12.75 -5.06 -8.35
CA PRO A 57 -11.37 -4.89 -8.77
C PRO A 57 -10.65 -3.92 -7.84
N LEU A 58 -9.44 -4.30 -7.45
CA LEU A 58 -8.59 -3.60 -6.50
C LEU A 58 -7.20 -3.38 -7.13
N ARG A 59 -6.70 -2.15 -7.01
CA ARG A 59 -5.32 -1.80 -7.37
C ARG A 59 -4.64 -1.15 -6.18
N LEU A 60 -3.42 -1.57 -5.88
CA LEU A 60 -2.53 -0.96 -4.90
C LEU A 60 -1.34 -0.34 -5.63
N VAL A 61 -1.12 0.95 -5.44
CA VAL A 61 -0.04 1.72 -6.05
C VAL A 61 0.83 2.29 -4.95
N ARG A 62 2.15 2.30 -5.16
CA ARG A 62 3.10 2.99 -4.28
C ARG A 62 3.62 4.25 -4.93
N GLU A 63 3.71 5.31 -4.13
CA GLU A 63 4.25 6.61 -4.53
C GLU A 63 5.45 7.00 -3.66
N VAL A 64 6.57 7.24 -4.35
CA VAL A 64 7.87 7.59 -3.78
C VAL A 64 8.44 8.77 -4.57
N SER A 65 8.62 9.91 -3.93
CA SER A 65 8.91 11.19 -4.62
C SER A 65 10.36 11.37 -5.03
N ASP A 66 11.29 10.70 -4.36
CA ASP A 66 12.75 10.78 -4.59
C ASP A 66 13.34 9.50 -5.20
N TRP A 67 12.51 8.46 -5.38
CA TRP A 67 12.89 7.20 -6.03
C TRP A 67 11.79 6.75 -7.00
N PRO A 68 11.79 7.25 -8.24
CA PRO A 68 10.77 6.94 -9.23
C PRO A 68 10.63 5.44 -9.51
N GLU A 69 11.73 4.68 -9.49
CA GLU A 69 11.73 3.23 -9.68
C GLU A 69 11.12 2.46 -8.49
N GLY A 70 11.06 3.08 -7.31
CA GLY A 70 10.34 2.58 -6.14
C GLY A 70 8.84 2.86 -6.17
N SER A 71 8.37 3.65 -7.13
CA SER A 71 6.95 3.92 -7.37
C SER A 71 6.36 2.96 -8.39
N GLY A 72 5.07 2.67 -8.29
CA GLY A 72 4.33 1.87 -9.27
C GLY A 72 3.30 0.93 -8.66
N THR A 73 2.73 0.06 -9.49
CA THR A 73 1.74 -0.92 -9.06
C THR A 73 2.38 -1.99 -8.19
N VAL A 74 1.92 -2.09 -6.94
CA VAL A 74 2.30 -3.14 -5.99
C VAL A 74 1.42 -4.38 -6.17
N PHE A 75 0.13 -4.17 -6.42
CA PHE A 75 -0.83 -5.24 -6.63
C PHE A 75 -1.95 -4.78 -7.57
N GLU A 76 -2.42 -5.69 -8.42
CA GLU A 76 -3.62 -5.52 -9.23
C GLU A 76 -4.38 -6.85 -9.26
N GLY A 77 -5.65 -6.83 -8.89
CA GLY A 77 -6.47 -8.04 -8.83
C GLY A 77 -7.89 -7.77 -8.35
N ASN A 78 -8.51 -8.78 -7.76
CA ASN A 78 -9.89 -8.69 -7.27
C ASN A 78 -9.94 -8.99 -5.77
N LEU A 79 -10.85 -8.31 -5.06
CA LEU A 79 -11.18 -8.54 -3.66
C LEU A 79 -12.62 -9.05 -3.57
N ASP A 80 -12.81 -10.24 -2.98
CA ASP A 80 -14.14 -10.80 -2.75
C ASP A 80 -14.72 -10.32 -1.42
N LEU A 81 -15.76 -9.48 -1.49
CA LEU A 81 -16.51 -8.94 -0.37
C LEU A 81 -17.92 -9.54 -0.26
N SER A 82 -18.19 -10.67 -0.95
CA SER A 82 -19.51 -11.31 -0.96
C SER A 82 -20.01 -11.72 0.43
N ALA A 83 -19.10 -12.02 1.36
CA ALA A 83 -19.39 -12.35 2.75
C ALA A 83 -19.47 -11.11 3.68
N GLY A 84 -19.43 -9.90 3.12
CA GLY A 84 -19.36 -8.63 3.86
C GLY A 84 -17.95 -8.21 4.26
N ALA A 85 -16.96 -9.10 4.14
CA ALA A 85 -15.55 -8.84 4.31
C ALA A 85 -14.72 -9.81 3.46
N GLY A 86 -13.47 -9.44 3.18
CA GLY A 86 -12.54 -10.23 2.39
C GLY A 86 -11.10 -9.83 2.66
N PHE A 87 -10.15 -10.61 2.15
CA PHE A 87 -8.74 -10.28 2.21
C PHE A 87 -8.00 -10.83 0.99
N VAL A 88 -6.86 -10.21 0.67
CA VAL A 88 -5.89 -10.69 -0.30
C VAL A 88 -4.52 -10.70 0.35
N ILE A 89 -3.77 -11.78 0.15
CA ILE A 89 -2.38 -11.86 0.57
C ILE A 89 -1.51 -11.39 -0.60
N ILE A 90 -0.85 -10.25 -0.42
CA ILE A 90 0.04 -9.67 -1.44
C ILE A 90 1.44 -10.28 -1.34
N SER A 91 1.91 -10.58 -0.12
CA SER A 91 3.19 -11.24 0.13
C SER A 91 3.10 -12.19 1.33
N ASP A 92 3.48 -13.45 1.10
CA ASP A 92 3.52 -14.52 2.10
C ASP A 92 4.90 -14.67 2.77
N GLN A 93 5.92 -13.97 2.29
CA GLN A 93 7.29 -14.09 2.78
C GLN A 93 7.42 -13.43 4.16
N PRO A 94 7.97 -14.11 5.18
CA PRO A 94 8.18 -13.48 6.48
C PRO A 94 9.06 -12.24 6.32
N SER A 95 8.57 -11.10 6.79
CA SER A 95 9.39 -9.90 6.84
C SER A 95 10.50 -10.11 7.87
N MET A 96 11.73 -9.83 7.48
CA MET A 96 12.81 -9.67 8.44
C MET A 96 12.82 -8.22 8.88
N TRP A 97 12.66 -7.99 10.19
CA TRP A 97 12.86 -6.67 10.79
C TRP A 97 14.20 -6.07 10.34
N CYS A 98 14.13 -4.87 9.78
CA CYS A 98 15.23 -4.15 9.16
C CYS A 98 15.95 -4.89 8.04
N GLN A 99 15.54 -4.61 6.80
CA GLN A 99 16.33 -4.95 5.61
C GLN A 99 17.10 -3.72 5.16
N GLN A 100 18.40 -3.86 4.92
CA GLN A 100 19.16 -2.81 4.26
C GLN A 100 18.58 -2.60 2.84
N PRO A 101 18.37 -1.35 2.41
CA PRO A 101 17.82 -1.01 1.11
C PRO A 101 18.72 -1.47 -0.05
#